data_AF-A0A933SW36-F1
#
_entry.id   AF-A0A933SW36-F1
#
_cell.length_a   1.000
_cell.length_b   1.000
_cell.length_c   1.000
_cell.angle_alpha   90.00
_cell.angle_beta   90.00
_cell.angle_gamma   90.00
#
_symmetry.space_group_name_H-M   'P 1'
#
loop_
_entity.id
_entity.type
_entity.pdbx_description
1 polymer ?
#
loop_
_entity_poly.entity_id
_entity_poly.type
_entity_poly.pdbx_seq_one_letter_code
_entity_poly.pdbx_strand_id
1 'polypeptide(L)'
;MRVTDPVCEMIIEDTDAVAKSVYKGTTYYFCSEPCKENFDKDPESFLKVESSEFGVRSEAKKREMAKDPVCGMVVDKERSLKKELGGKTYYFCSENCVRTFEAPEAELKAMKRRVTIALTGVLALAIFRAAVFLGLAAGATILTWIPIPFLPWFTWGVWLFIITTPIMIFGGKGFFVGAYHAIKKRVANMDLLIALGTSTAYIYSAFVVFFPGVLPVEEKNVYFEVSAIIIAFVLLGKYMEEIIKKRSSAAIRKLLDLKPQTAHVIREVTPSPTLPPRGGGGGWGGFQEIEIPAESVMVDEIVI
;
A
#
# COMPACT_ATOMS: atom_id res chain seq x y z
N MET A 1 -49.08 0.45 6.51
CA MET A 1 -48.17 1.06 5.51
C MET A 1 -46.77 1.10 6.10
N ARG A 2 -45.72 0.78 5.30
CA ARG A 2 -44.33 0.86 5.78
C ARG A 2 -43.89 2.32 5.83
N VAL A 3 -43.42 2.76 6.99
CA VAL A 3 -42.98 4.12 7.28
C VAL A 3 -41.56 4.05 7.85
N THR A 4 -40.73 5.02 7.50
CA THR A 4 -39.32 5.04 7.94
C THR A 4 -39.18 5.98 9.13
N ASP A 5 -38.54 5.51 10.20
CA ASP A 5 -38.17 6.35 11.34
C ASP A 5 -37.08 7.36 10.89
N PRO A 6 -37.33 8.68 10.96
CA PRO A 6 -36.40 9.70 10.45
C PRO A 6 -35.13 9.88 11.30
N VAL A 7 -35.05 9.29 12.49
CA VAL A 7 -33.88 9.42 13.39
C VAL A 7 -32.90 8.27 13.19
N CYS A 8 -33.40 7.04 13.00
CA CYS A 8 -32.57 5.84 12.91
C CYS A 8 -32.67 5.10 11.56
N GLU A 9 -33.48 5.61 10.62
CA GLU A 9 -33.72 5.04 9.28
C GLU A 9 -34.29 3.61 9.30
N MET A 10 -34.85 3.17 10.43
CA MET A 10 -35.49 1.86 10.55
C MET A 10 -36.86 1.88 9.90
N ILE A 11 -37.12 0.92 8.99
CA ILE A 11 -38.43 0.76 8.34
C ILE A 11 -39.35 -0.02 9.28
N ILE A 12 -40.44 0.60 9.70
CA ILE A 12 -41.46 0.01 10.59
C ILE A 12 -42.83 0.02 9.91
N GLU A 13 -43.76 -0.80 10.38
CA GLU A 13 -45.17 -0.70 9.97
C GLU A 13 -45.90 0.31 10.87
N ASP A 14 -46.78 1.12 10.29
CA ASP A 14 -47.55 2.17 10.96
C ASP A 14 -48.40 1.69 12.16
N THR A 15 -48.76 0.41 12.20
CA THR A 15 -49.45 -0.26 13.31
C THR A 15 -48.54 -0.66 14.45
N ASP A 16 -47.25 -0.86 14.18
CA ASP A 16 -46.25 -1.36 15.15
C ASP A 16 -45.35 -0.23 15.70
N ALA A 17 -45.66 1.02 15.35
CA ALA A 17 -44.93 2.18 15.84
C ALA A 17 -45.16 2.37 17.34
N VAL A 18 -44.07 2.27 18.11
CA VAL A 18 -44.05 2.44 19.56
C VAL A 18 -44.44 3.86 19.95
N ALA A 19 -44.06 4.85 19.14
CA ALA A 19 -44.37 6.25 19.38
C ALA A 19 -44.66 7.01 18.08
N LYS A 20 -45.44 8.10 18.20
CA LYS A 20 -45.79 9.00 17.09
C LYS A 20 -45.59 10.45 17.53
N SER A 21 -45.17 11.31 16.60
CA SER A 21 -45.08 12.76 16.81
C SER A 21 -45.59 13.49 15.57
N VAL A 22 -46.18 14.65 15.75
CA VAL A 22 -46.75 15.46 14.66
C VAL A 22 -45.92 16.73 14.53
N TYR A 23 -45.28 16.91 13.38
CA TYR A 23 -44.47 18.10 13.09
C TYR A 23 -44.84 18.68 11.73
N LYS A 24 -45.09 20.00 11.67
CA LYS A 24 -45.55 20.75 10.48
C LYS A 24 -46.74 20.11 9.74
N GLY A 25 -47.65 19.47 10.48
CA GLY A 25 -48.87 18.84 9.94
C GLY A 25 -48.70 17.41 9.43
N THR A 26 -47.49 16.84 9.53
CA THR A 26 -47.19 15.46 9.14
C THR A 26 -46.97 14.59 10.38
N THR A 27 -47.59 13.41 10.43
CA THR A 27 -47.39 12.42 11.50
C THR A 27 -46.18 11.55 11.19
N TYR A 28 -45.17 11.62 12.05
CA TYR A 28 -43.97 10.77 12.02
C TYR A 28 -44.12 9.62 13.02
N TYR A 29 -43.60 8.46 12.63
CA TYR A 29 -43.69 7.21 13.37
C TYR A 29 -42.28 6.77 13.79
N PHE A 30 -42.13 6.33 15.03
CA PHE A 30 -40.82 6.00 15.61
C PHE A 30 -40.77 4.57 16.12
N CYS A 31 -39.62 3.93 15.94
CA CYS A 31 -39.37 2.57 16.38
C CYS A 31 -39.23 2.46 17.91
N SER A 32 -38.95 3.58 18.60
CA SER A 32 -38.72 3.61 20.05
C SER A 32 -38.95 5.02 20.64
N GLU A 33 -39.22 5.08 21.95
CA GLU A 33 -39.38 6.35 22.69
C GLU A 33 -38.16 7.29 22.58
N PRO A 34 -36.89 6.81 22.66
CA PRO A 34 -35.73 7.69 22.50
C PRO A 34 -35.61 8.32 21.12
N CYS A 35 -36.04 7.61 20.05
CA CYS A 35 -36.06 8.18 18.71
C CYS A 35 -37.08 9.32 18.61
N LYS A 36 -38.25 9.15 19.22
CA LYS A 36 -39.26 10.22 19.32
C LYS A 36 -38.71 11.43 20.10
N GLU A 37 -38.09 11.21 21.25
CA GLU A 37 -37.53 12.31 22.06
C GLU A 37 -36.42 13.08 21.35
N ASN A 38 -35.57 12.38 20.58
CA ASN A 38 -34.51 13.03 19.80
C ASN A 38 -35.09 13.84 18.63
N PHE A 39 -36.13 13.32 17.99
CA PHE A 39 -36.84 14.04 16.94
C PHE A 39 -37.56 15.28 17.46
N ASP A 40 -38.22 15.19 18.63
CA ASP A 40 -38.94 16.32 19.23
C ASP A 40 -37.99 17.46 19.68
N LYS A 41 -36.71 17.15 19.94
CA LYS A 41 -35.69 18.14 20.33
C LYS A 41 -35.14 18.95 19.17
N ASP A 42 -34.89 18.31 18.03
CA ASP A 42 -34.40 18.99 16.81
C ASP A 42 -34.94 18.32 15.54
N PRO A 43 -36.21 18.55 15.19
CA PRO A 43 -36.83 17.88 14.05
C PRO A 43 -36.25 18.34 12.70
N GLU A 44 -35.66 19.55 12.63
CA GLU A 44 -35.15 20.10 11.38
C GLU A 44 -33.82 19.45 10.94
N SER A 45 -33.01 18.96 11.87
CA SER A 45 -31.77 18.24 11.51
C SER A 45 -32.06 16.91 10.81
N PHE A 46 -33.14 16.23 11.20
CA PHE A 46 -33.50 14.92 10.66
C PHE A 46 -34.31 15.01 9.35
N LEU A 47 -35.00 16.13 9.11
CA LEU A 47 -35.83 16.32 7.91
C LEU A 47 -35.10 16.96 6.71
N LYS A 48 -33.83 17.40 6.87
CA LYS A 48 -33.06 18.10 5.83
C LYS A 48 -32.64 17.21 4.64
N VAL A 49 -32.93 15.92 4.64
CA VAL A 49 -32.46 14.99 3.60
C VAL A 49 -33.39 14.94 2.37
N GLU A 50 -34.65 15.41 2.44
CA GLU A 50 -35.62 15.22 1.34
C GLU A 50 -35.86 16.45 0.43
N SER A 51 -35.14 17.56 0.59
CA SER A 51 -35.30 18.75 -0.28
C SER A 51 -34.14 19.00 -1.23
N SER A 52 -33.31 17.98 -1.49
CA SER A 52 -32.21 18.09 -2.46
C SER A 52 -32.33 17.12 -3.64
N GLU A 53 -33.48 17.09 -4.31
CA GLU A 53 -33.59 16.59 -5.69
C GLU A 53 -34.64 17.39 -6.49
N PHE A 54 -34.26 18.56 -7.01
CA PHE A 54 -34.17 18.79 -8.46
C PHE A 54 -33.75 20.24 -8.73
N GLY A 55 -32.53 20.41 -9.28
CA GLY A 55 -32.14 21.60 -10.03
C GLY A 55 -31.70 22.81 -9.22
N VAL A 56 -30.41 22.84 -8.82
CA VAL A 56 -29.41 23.79 -9.37
C VAL A 56 -28.04 23.15 -9.16
N ARG A 57 -27.30 22.97 -10.25
CA ARG A 57 -25.87 22.66 -10.26
C ARG A 57 -25.13 23.65 -9.35
N SER A 58 -24.72 23.22 -8.16
CA SER A 58 -23.47 23.74 -7.64
C SER A 58 -22.39 23.22 -8.58
N GLU A 59 -21.55 24.10 -9.11
CA GLU A 59 -20.37 23.75 -9.88
C GLU A 59 -19.50 22.76 -9.10
N ALA A 60 -19.77 21.46 -9.27
CA ALA A 60 -18.83 20.42 -8.98
C ALA A 60 -17.70 20.60 -9.99
N LYS A 61 -16.72 21.43 -9.63
CA LYS A 61 -15.42 21.50 -10.29
C LYS A 61 -15.02 20.06 -10.59
N LYS A 62 -15.05 19.69 -11.87
CA LYS A 62 -14.78 18.33 -12.34
C LYS A 62 -13.39 17.98 -11.85
N ARG A 63 -13.30 17.25 -10.74
CA ARG A 63 -12.03 16.91 -10.09
C ARG A 63 -11.21 16.13 -11.09
N GLU A 64 -10.20 16.78 -11.62
CA GLU A 64 -9.45 16.23 -12.72
C GLU A 64 -8.54 15.14 -12.16
N MET A 65 -8.82 13.90 -12.53
CA MET A 65 -8.12 12.72 -12.03
C MET A 65 -6.95 12.39 -12.94
N ALA A 66 -5.80 12.08 -12.36
CA ALA A 66 -4.61 11.62 -13.06
C ALA A 66 -4.21 10.23 -12.56
N LYS A 67 -3.63 9.39 -13.41
CA LYS A 67 -3.09 8.09 -12.99
C LYS A 67 -1.64 8.26 -12.54
N ASP A 68 -1.32 7.71 -11.39
CA ASP A 68 0.05 7.57 -10.92
C ASP A 68 0.83 6.63 -11.85
N PRO A 69 1.91 7.10 -12.51
CA PRO A 69 2.66 6.30 -13.47
C PRO A 69 3.45 5.17 -12.80
N VAL A 70 3.67 5.19 -11.49
CA VAL A 70 4.39 4.14 -10.75
C VAL A 70 3.46 3.01 -10.32
N CYS A 71 2.36 3.32 -9.63
CA CYS A 71 1.50 2.30 -9.03
C CYS A 71 0.16 2.11 -9.75
N GLY A 72 -0.22 3.00 -10.68
CA GLY A 72 -1.49 2.95 -11.40
C GLY A 72 -2.71 3.43 -10.61
N MET A 73 -2.53 3.91 -9.37
CA MET A 73 -3.63 4.50 -8.59
C MET A 73 -4.12 5.80 -9.26
N VAL A 74 -5.44 5.98 -9.29
CA VAL A 74 -6.05 7.21 -9.79
C VAL A 74 -6.05 8.24 -8.65
N VAL A 75 -5.40 9.38 -8.88
CA VAL A 75 -5.19 10.43 -7.88
C VAL A 75 -5.74 11.76 -8.38
N ASP A 76 -6.24 12.56 -7.46
CA ASP A 76 -6.73 13.90 -7.75
C ASP A 76 -5.57 14.85 -8.04
N LYS A 77 -5.58 15.56 -9.19
CA LYS A 77 -4.49 16.47 -9.59
C LYS A 77 -4.24 17.61 -8.58
N GLU A 78 -5.20 17.98 -7.76
CA GLU A 78 -5.03 19.07 -6.79
C GLU A 78 -4.39 18.61 -5.48
N ARG A 79 -4.68 17.37 -5.08
CA ARG A 79 -4.22 16.80 -3.80
C ARG A 79 -2.98 15.91 -3.92
N SER A 80 -2.59 15.55 -5.14
CA SER A 80 -1.46 14.65 -5.40
C SER A 80 -0.12 15.38 -5.52
N LEU A 81 0.94 14.63 -5.25
CA LEU A 81 2.31 15.10 -5.43
C LEU A 81 2.61 15.23 -6.92
N LYS A 82 3.27 16.32 -7.34
CA LYS A 82 3.54 16.63 -8.75
C LYS A 82 5.05 16.61 -9.02
N LYS A 83 5.46 16.07 -10.17
CA LYS A 83 6.82 16.26 -10.72
C LYS A 83 6.79 16.53 -12.21
N GLU A 84 7.62 17.47 -12.64
CA GLU A 84 7.85 17.75 -14.06
C GLU A 84 9.11 17.04 -14.55
N LEU A 85 8.96 16.25 -15.60
CA LEU A 85 10.06 15.64 -16.34
C LEU A 85 9.79 15.78 -17.84
N GLY A 86 10.74 16.36 -18.57
CA GLY A 86 10.63 16.55 -20.02
C GLY A 86 9.43 17.39 -20.45
N GLY A 87 9.02 18.38 -19.64
CA GLY A 87 7.87 19.23 -19.93
C GLY A 87 6.49 18.60 -19.65
N LYS A 88 6.43 17.42 -19.03
CA LYS A 88 5.18 16.75 -18.64
C LYS A 88 5.07 16.67 -17.12
N THR A 89 3.94 17.11 -16.58
CA THR A 89 3.64 17.01 -15.14
C THR A 89 3.01 15.65 -14.81
N TYR A 90 3.71 14.85 -14.02
CA TYR A 90 3.25 13.57 -13.49
C TYR A 90 2.71 13.74 -12.06
N TYR A 91 1.67 12.98 -11.74
CA TYR A 91 0.97 13.03 -10.46
C TYR A 91 1.15 11.71 -9.71
N PHE A 92 1.40 11.75 -8.40
CA PHE A 92 1.74 10.56 -7.61
C PHE A 92 0.86 10.44 -6.35
N CYS A 93 0.58 9.21 -5.94
CA CYS A 93 -0.21 8.88 -4.77
C CYS A 93 0.58 9.02 -3.46
N SER A 94 1.90 8.90 -3.52
CA SER A 94 2.77 8.90 -2.34
C SER A 94 4.21 9.27 -2.70
N GLU A 95 4.98 9.70 -1.70
CA GLU A 95 6.41 10.01 -1.85
C GLU A 95 7.23 8.81 -2.34
N ASN A 96 6.82 7.58 -1.98
CA ASN A 96 7.47 6.37 -2.50
C ASN A 96 7.32 6.25 -4.02
N CYS A 97 6.16 6.60 -4.57
CA CYS A 97 5.93 6.60 -6.01
C CYS A 97 6.76 7.69 -6.69
N VAL A 98 6.88 8.88 -6.10
CA VAL A 98 7.78 9.94 -6.61
C VAL A 98 9.23 9.45 -6.68
N ARG A 99 9.75 8.88 -5.58
CA ARG A 99 11.13 8.37 -5.52
C ARG A 99 11.40 7.24 -6.50
N THR A 100 10.45 6.32 -6.62
CA THR A 100 10.53 5.20 -7.59
C THR A 100 10.53 5.72 -9.03
N PHE A 101 9.87 6.85 -9.29
CA PHE A 101 9.83 7.49 -10.60
C PHE A 101 11.12 8.23 -10.94
N GLU A 102 11.68 8.97 -9.98
CA GLU A 102 12.92 9.74 -10.19
C GLU A 102 14.16 8.85 -10.29
N ALA A 103 14.20 7.75 -9.54
CA ALA A 103 15.37 6.87 -9.49
C ALA A 103 14.99 5.37 -9.40
N PRO A 104 14.33 4.80 -10.44
CA PRO A 104 13.89 3.40 -10.44
C PRO A 104 15.05 2.41 -10.26
N GLU A 105 16.22 2.72 -10.83
CA GLU A 105 17.41 1.87 -10.72
C GLU A 105 18.05 1.91 -9.33
N ALA A 106 17.96 3.04 -8.62
CA ALA A 106 18.55 3.22 -7.30
C ALA A 106 17.77 2.48 -6.20
N GLU A 107 16.43 2.54 -6.26
CA GLU A 107 15.52 1.78 -5.38
C GLU A 107 15.70 0.27 -5.60
N LEU A 108 15.80 -0.17 -6.86
CA LEU A 108 16.06 -1.57 -7.19
C LEU A 108 17.43 -2.02 -6.67
N LYS A 109 18.48 -1.19 -6.81
CA LYS A 109 19.84 -1.49 -6.32
C LYS A 109 19.90 -1.51 -4.79
N ALA A 110 19.18 -0.63 -4.11
CA ALA A 110 19.10 -0.61 -2.64
C ALA A 110 18.36 -1.84 -2.09
N MET A 111 17.25 -2.23 -2.71
CA MET A 111 16.51 -3.42 -2.32
C MET A 111 17.29 -4.71 -2.66
N LYS A 112 17.86 -4.80 -3.86
CA LYS A 112 18.74 -5.91 -4.26
C LYS A 112 19.91 -6.03 -3.30
N ARG A 113 20.55 -4.91 -2.91
CA ARG A 113 21.63 -4.90 -1.92
C ARG A 113 21.17 -5.44 -0.57
N ARG A 114 20.00 -5.06 -0.06
CA ARG A 114 19.45 -5.60 1.21
C ARG A 114 19.18 -7.10 1.13
N VAL A 115 18.58 -7.55 0.03
CA VAL A 115 18.28 -8.98 -0.21
C VAL A 115 19.56 -9.78 -0.37
N THR A 116 20.53 -9.29 -1.16
CA THR A 116 21.83 -9.93 -1.33
C THR A 116 22.60 -9.98 -0.02
N ILE A 117 22.62 -8.91 0.80
CA ILE A 117 23.26 -8.93 2.12
C ILE A 117 22.60 -9.96 3.05
N ALA A 118 21.26 -10.03 3.07
CA ALA A 118 20.54 -11.01 3.89
C ALA A 118 20.81 -12.45 3.42
N LEU A 119 20.71 -12.72 2.12
CA LEU A 119 20.96 -14.05 1.53
C LEU A 119 22.41 -14.48 1.70
N THR A 120 23.37 -13.60 1.43
CA THR A 120 24.79 -13.90 1.63
C THR A 120 25.13 -14.10 3.10
N GLY A 121 24.51 -13.32 4.00
CA GLY A 121 24.63 -13.52 5.45
C GLY A 121 24.13 -14.90 5.90
N VAL A 122 22.94 -15.32 5.44
CA VAL A 122 22.39 -16.65 5.78
C VAL A 122 23.20 -17.78 5.15
N LEU A 123 23.62 -17.63 3.88
CA LEU A 123 24.45 -18.63 3.21
C LEU A 123 25.82 -18.75 3.88
N ALA A 124 26.45 -17.63 4.25
CA ALA A 124 27.71 -17.63 4.99
C ALA A 124 27.56 -18.28 6.37
N LEU A 125 26.45 -18.02 7.08
CA LEU A 125 26.15 -18.64 8.36
C LEU A 125 25.97 -20.16 8.21
N ALA A 126 25.24 -20.60 7.17
CA ALA A 126 25.06 -22.03 6.86
C ALA A 126 26.38 -22.73 6.49
N ILE A 127 27.21 -22.09 5.65
CA ILE A 127 28.54 -22.60 5.26
C ILE A 127 29.48 -22.65 6.46
N PHE A 128 29.50 -21.61 7.29
CA PHE A 128 30.32 -21.56 8.50
C PHE A 128 29.89 -22.66 9.50
N ARG A 129 28.57 -22.85 9.67
CA ARG A 129 28.02 -23.94 10.48
C ARG A 129 28.44 -25.31 9.97
N ALA A 130 28.32 -25.55 8.67
CA ALA A 130 28.75 -26.79 8.04
C ALA A 130 30.28 -27.00 8.17
N ALA A 131 31.08 -25.95 7.94
CA ALA A 131 32.53 -26.01 8.02
C ALA A 131 33.03 -26.31 9.45
N VAL A 132 32.42 -25.72 10.47
CA VAL A 132 32.80 -26.00 11.86
C VAL A 132 32.26 -27.35 12.33
N PHE A 133 31.07 -27.76 11.90
CA PHE A 133 30.57 -29.11 12.21
C PHE A 133 31.45 -30.19 11.58
N LEU A 134 31.85 -30.01 10.33
CA LEU A 134 32.81 -30.88 9.65
C LEU A 134 34.21 -30.79 10.27
N GLY A 135 34.65 -29.60 10.69
CA GLY A 135 35.94 -29.39 11.36
C GLY A 135 36.00 -30.00 12.76
N LEU A 136 34.92 -29.97 13.53
CA LEU A 136 34.79 -30.63 14.82
C LEU A 136 34.60 -32.14 14.66
N ALA A 137 33.86 -32.60 13.65
CA ALA A 137 33.74 -34.02 13.34
C ALA A 137 35.08 -34.62 12.88
N ALA A 138 35.83 -33.90 12.03
CA ALA A 138 37.18 -34.24 11.62
C ALA A 138 38.19 -34.12 12.79
N GLY A 139 38.07 -33.08 13.60
CA GLY A 139 38.89 -32.87 14.79
C GLY A 139 38.65 -33.94 15.85
N ALA A 140 37.41 -34.35 16.09
CA ALA A 140 37.05 -35.42 17.02
C ALA A 140 37.46 -36.81 16.52
N THR A 141 37.52 -37.03 15.20
CA THR A 141 38.09 -38.26 14.63
C THR A 141 39.62 -38.27 14.64
N ILE A 142 40.29 -37.10 14.63
CA ILE A 142 41.76 -36.97 14.73
C ILE A 142 42.26 -36.93 16.18
N LEU A 143 41.51 -36.36 17.13
CA LEU A 143 41.90 -36.13 18.54
C LEU A 143 41.09 -36.99 19.52
N THR A 144 41.05 -38.29 19.33
CA THR A 144 40.37 -39.25 20.22
C THR A 144 41.01 -39.41 21.63
N TRP A 145 41.94 -38.54 22.03
CA TRP A 145 42.67 -38.63 23.31
C TRP A 145 42.78 -37.33 24.12
N ILE A 146 41.93 -36.33 23.86
CA ILE A 146 41.82 -35.17 24.74
C ILE A 146 40.36 -35.04 25.21
N PRO A 147 40.06 -35.35 26.48
CA PRO A 147 38.82 -34.88 27.07
C PRO A 147 38.97 -33.37 27.16
N ILE A 148 38.19 -32.62 26.39
CA ILE A 148 38.12 -31.16 26.51
C ILE A 148 36.88 -30.81 27.35
N PRO A 149 36.93 -30.90 28.69
CA PRO A 149 35.88 -30.39 29.57
C PRO A 149 35.85 -28.84 29.60
N PHE A 150 36.72 -28.19 28.81
CA PHE A 150 36.92 -26.74 28.77
C PHE A 150 36.94 -26.22 27.32
N LEU A 151 35.95 -26.60 26.49
CA LEU A 151 35.60 -25.83 25.30
C LEU A 151 34.36 -25.02 25.69
N PRO A 152 34.57 -23.82 26.25
CA PRO A 152 33.57 -23.13 27.02
C PRO A 152 32.43 -22.73 26.10
N TRP A 153 31.22 -22.71 26.65
CA TRP A 153 29.99 -22.18 26.06
C TRP A 153 30.15 -20.77 25.41
N PHE A 154 31.29 -20.12 25.66
CA PHE A 154 31.71 -18.79 25.23
C PHE A 154 32.02 -18.63 23.73
N THR A 155 32.28 -19.68 22.94
CA THR A 155 32.61 -19.48 21.52
C THR A 155 31.40 -19.57 20.60
N TRP A 156 30.63 -20.66 20.63
CA TRP A 156 29.60 -20.90 19.60
C TRP A 156 28.42 -19.93 19.63
N GLY A 157 27.82 -19.71 20.80
CA GLY A 157 26.66 -18.83 20.96
C GLY A 157 26.99 -17.35 20.65
N VAL A 158 28.20 -16.92 21.00
CA VAL A 158 28.68 -15.54 20.77
C VAL A 158 28.96 -15.30 19.29
N TRP A 159 29.55 -16.27 18.56
CA TRP A 159 29.73 -16.15 17.11
C TRP A 159 28.38 -16.04 16.36
N LEU A 160 27.41 -16.87 16.73
CA LEU A 160 26.06 -16.79 16.17
C LEU A 160 25.38 -15.45 16.50
N PHE A 161 25.54 -14.96 17.72
CA PHE A 161 25.08 -13.62 18.09
C PHE A 161 25.72 -12.53 17.22
N ILE A 162 27.04 -12.56 17.03
CA ILE A 162 27.78 -11.57 16.22
C ILE A 162 27.31 -11.58 14.77
N ILE A 163 27.04 -12.75 14.18
CA ILE A 163 26.60 -12.85 12.77
C ILE A 163 25.12 -12.50 12.61
N THR A 164 24.26 -12.95 13.53
CA THR A 164 22.82 -12.68 13.46
C THR A 164 22.49 -11.22 13.75
N THR A 165 23.28 -10.52 14.56
CA THR A 165 23.02 -9.12 14.93
C THR A 165 22.99 -8.16 13.72
N PRO A 166 23.97 -8.17 12.78
CA PRO A 166 23.87 -7.44 11.52
C PRO A 166 22.65 -7.81 10.69
N ILE A 167 22.26 -9.08 10.63
CA ILE A 167 21.07 -9.54 9.89
C ILE A 167 19.80 -8.92 10.49
N MET A 168 19.68 -8.92 11.82
CA MET A 168 18.59 -8.27 12.55
C MET A 168 18.57 -6.76 12.30
N ILE A 169 19.72 -6.08 12.40
CA ILE A 169 19.78 -4.62 12.29
C ILE A 169 19.55 -4.15 10.86
N PHE A 170 20.23 -4.74 9.86
CA PHE A 170 20.18 -4.27 8.47
C PHE A 170 19.08 -4.95 7.66
N GLY A 171 18.92 -6.27 7.81
CA GLY A 171 17.85 -7.02 7.14
C GLY A 171 16.49 -6.80 7.81
N GLY A 172 16.46 -6.77 9.14
CA GLY A 172 15.25 -6.58 9.93
C GLY A 172 14.72 -5.14 9.98
N LYS A 173 15.53 -4.12 9.64
CA LYS A 173 15.20 -2.69 9.86
C LYS A 173 13.80 -2.30 9.40
N GLY A 174 13.41 -2.72 8.19
CA GLY A 174 12.11 -2.40 7.60
C GLY A 174 10.95 -2.95 8.42
N PHE A 175 11.07 -4.19 8.91
CA PHE A 175 10.05 -4.85 9.72
C PHE A 175 9.93 -4.21 11.10
N PHE A 176 11.05 -3.86 11.75
CA PHE A 176 11.01 -3.19 13.05
C PHE A 176 10.36 -1.81 12.99
N VAL A 177 10.68 -1.03 11.96
CA VAL A 177 10.02 0.26 11.72
C VAL A 177 8.54 0.04 11.41
N GLY A 178 8.19 -0.93 10.54
CA GLY A 178 6.81 -1.27 10.21
C GLY A 178 5.98 -1.72 11.43
N ALA A 179 6.58 -2.54 12.30
CA ALA A 179 5.98 -3.01 13.54
C ALA A 179 5.73 -1.87 14.53
N TYR A 180 6.68 -0.95 14.68
CA TYR A 180 6.51 0.23 15.53
C TYR A 180 5.33 1.10 15.09
N HIS A 181 5.18 1.31 13.78
CA HIS A 181 4.02 2.03 13.23
C HIS A 181 2.71 1.26 13.43
N ALA A 182 2.73 -0.07 13.34
CA ALA A 182 1.59 -0.94 13.59
C ALA A 182 1.07 -0.81 15.02
N ILE A 183 2.00 -0.86 15.99
CA ILE A 183 1.70 -0.69 17.42
C ILE A 183 1.12 0.69 17.68
N LYS A 184 1.74 1.75 17.14
CA LYS A 184 1.25 3.13 17.31
C LYS A 184 -0.16 3.31 16.77
N LYS A 185 -0.49 2.68 15.64
CA LYS A 185 -1.81 2.75 15.01
C LYS A 185 -2.80 1.73 15.57
N ARG A 186 -2.37 0.84 16.48
CA ARG A 186 -3.15 -0.30 17.00
C ARG A 186 -3.75 -1.18 15.90
N VAL A 187 -3.00 -1.39 14.81
CA VAL A 187 -3.39 -2.26 13.70
C VAL A 187 -2.35 -3.37 13.58
N ALA A 188 -2.80 -4.63 13.49
CA ALA A 188 -1.93 -5.76 13.22
C ALA A 188 -1.53 -5.78 11.75
N ASN A 189 -0.23 -5.79 11.46
CA ASN A 189 0.32 -5.95 10.11
C ASN A 189 1.30 -7.12 10.05
N MET A 190 1.68 -7.53 8.83
CA MET A 190 2.62 -8.63 8.61
C MET A 190 3.98 -8.35 9.30
N ASP A 191 4.43 -7.10 9.24
CA ASP A 191 5.71 -6.67 9.80
C ASP A 191 5.76 -6.81 11.34
N LEU A 192 4.63 -6.60 12.03
CA LEU A 192 4.51 -6.77 13.48
C LEU A 192 4.73 -8.23 13.91
N LEU A 193 4.09 -9.19 13.24
CA LEU A 193 4.23 -10.61 13.57
C LEU A 193 5.69 -11.07 13.44
N ILE A 194 6.34 -10.66 12.34
CA ILE A 194 7.73 -11.00 12.06
C ILE A 194 8.67 -10.37 13.09
N ALA A 195 8.49 -9.08 13.39
CA ALA A 195 9.31 -8.38 14.36
C ALA A 195 9.19 -8.99 15.76
N LEU A 196 7.98 -9.37 16.17
CA LEU A 196 7.73 -9.94 17.49
C LEU A 196 8.36 -11.35 17.61
N GLY A 197 8.16 -12.21 16.60
CA GLY A 197 8.72 -13.57 16.59
C GLY A 197 10.25 -13.59 16.57
N THR A 198 10.85 -12.81 15.67
CA THR A 198 12.32 -12.75 15.53
C THR A 198 12.98 -12.06 16.73
N SER A 199 12.36 -11.05 17.32
CA SER A 199 12.87 -10.44 18.56
C SER A 199 12.80 -11.39 19.74
N THR A 200 11.71 -12.13 19.89
CA THR A 200 11.53 -13.07 21.00
C THR A 200 12.62 -14.15 20.95
N ALA A 201 12.81 -14.77 19.78
CA ALA A 201 13.84 -15.78 19.58
C ALA A 201 15.25 -15.22 19.77
N TYR A 202 15.54 -14.01 19.28
CA TYR A 202 16.84 -13.36 19.44
C TYR A 202 17.14 -12.98 20.89
N ILE A 203 16.18 -12.38 21.60
CA ILE A 203 16.34 -11.97 23.01
C ILE A 203 16.52 -13.20 23.89
N TYR A 204 15.68 -14.24 23.73
CA TYR A 204 15.84 -15.50 24.46
C TYR A 204 17.23 -16.10 24.26
N SER A 205 17.69 -16.15 23.00
CA SER A 205 19.01 -16.67 22.63
C SER A 205 20.13 -15.84 23.25
N ALA A 206 20.00 -14.51 23.31
CA ALA A 206 20.97 -13.64 23.97
C ALA A 206 21.01 -13.88 25.48
N PHE A 207 19.86 -14.03 26.14
CA PHE A 207 19.79 -14.34 27.56
C PHE A 207 20.47 -15.68 27.90
N VAL A 208 20.24 -16.71 27.09
CA VAL A 208 20.89 -18.03 27.27
C VAL A 208 22.42 -17.93 27.14
N VAL A 209 22.92 -17.12 26.22
CA VAL A 209 24.37 -16.96 25.99
C VAL A 209 25.05 -16.11 27.06
N PHE A 210 24.47 -14.97 27.44
CA PHE A 210 25.10 -14.02 28.38
C PHE A 210 24.79 -14.34 29.85
N PHE A 211 23.68 -15.02 30.14
CA PHE A 211 23.23 -15.34 31.50
C PHE A 211 22.90 -16.83 31.64
N PRO A 212 23.88 -17.74 31.46
CA PRO A 212 23.62 -19.17 31.52
C PRO A 212 23.18 -19.64 32.91
N GLY A 213 23.46 -18.90 33.98
CA GLY A 213 23.13 -19.30 35.36
C GLY A 213 21.73 -18.91 35.85
N VAL A 214 21.01 -18.04 35.13
CA VAL A 214 19.74 -17.46 35.61
C VAL A 214 18.53 -18.33 35.27
N LEU A 215 18.64 -19.16 34.23
CA LEU A 215 17.52 -19.97 33.73
C LEU A 215 17.62 -21.42 34.25
N PRO A 216 16.63 -21.90 35.04
CA PRO A 216 16.55 -23.27 35.51
C PRO A 216 15.93 -24.18 34.44
N VAL A 217 16.59 -24.28 33.29
CA VAL A 217 16.20 -25.17 32.18
C VAL A 217 17.37 -26.08 31.83
N GLU A 218 17.08 -27.38 31.70
CA GLU A 218 18.07 -28.42 31.41
C GLU A 218 18.65 -28.29 30.00
N GLU A 219 17.82 -27.87 29.02
CA GLU A 219 18.26 -27.66 27.63
C GLU A 219 18.33 -26.17 27.26
N LYS A 220 19.55 -25.65 27.15
CA LYS A 220 19.85 -24.26 26.78
C LYS A 220 20.12 -24.12 25.29
N ASN A 221 19.12 -24.44 24.47
CA ASN A 221 19.21 -24.32 23.01
C ASN A 221 19.13 -22.86 22.56
N VAL A 222 19.89 -22.51 21.53
CA VAL A 222 20.01 -21.13 21.00
C VAL A 222 19.33 -21.04 19.63
N TYR A 223 18.51 -20.01 19.41
CA TYR A 223 17.63 -19.85 18.24
C TYR A 223 18.00 -18.63 17.35
N PHE A 224 19.25 -18.16 17.42
CA PHE A 224 19.74 -17.08 16.55
C PHE A 224 19.60 -17.40 15.06
N GLU A 225 19.78 -18.66 14.69
CA GLU A 225 19.66 -19.16 13.31
C GLU A 225 18.20 -19.08 12.82
N VAL A 226 17.24 -19.45 13.66
CA VAL A 226 15.80 -19.37 13.33
C VAL A 226 15.40 -17.94 13.01
N SER A 227 15.87 -16.97 13.82
CA SER A 227 15.59 -15.54 13.59
C SER A 227 16.16 -15.07 12.25
N ALA A 228 17.40 -15.44 11.93
CA ALA A 228 18.06 -15.06 10.67
C ALA A 228 17.36 -15.69 9.44
N ILE A 229 17.00 -16.96 9.53
CA ILE A 229 16.29 -17.71 8.48
C ILE A 229 14.93 -17.06 8.18
N ILE A 230 14.13 -16.77 9.21
CA ILE A 230 12.82 -16.14 9.04
C ILE A 230 12.96 -14.79 8.33
N ILE A 231 13.88 -13.93 8.78
CA ILE A 231 14.10 -12.62 8.16
C ILE A 231 14.49 -12.77 6.68
N ALA A 232 15.39 -13.70 6.36
CA ALA A 232 15.83 -13.90 4.98
C ALA A 232 14.72 -14.41 4.06
N PHE A 233 13.94 -15.42 4.49
CA PHE A 233 12.85 -15.96 3.69
C PHE A 233 11.73 -14.95 3.45
N VAL A 234 11.37 -14.17 4.46
CA VAL A 234 10.38 -13.11 4.32
C VAL A 234 10.88 -12.01 3.38
N LEU A 235 12.13 -11.56 3.53
CA LEU A 235 12.72 -10.57 2.61
C LEU A 235 12.73 -11.06 1.18
N LEU A 236 13.07 -12.34 0.96
CA LEU A 236 13.03 -12.97 -0.35
C LEU A 236 11.61 -12.99 -0.92
N GLY A 237 10.62 -13.36 -0.10
CA GLY A 237 9.21 -13.34 -0.49
C GLY A 237 8.74 -11.94 -0.90
N LYS A 238 8.99 -10.92 -0.08
CA LYS A 238 8.67 -9.51 -0.40
C LYS A 238 9.40 -9.04 -1.66
N TYR A 239 10.64 -9.45 -1.87
CA TYR A 239 11.41 -9.14 -3.08
C TYR A 239 10.80 -9.76 -4.34
N MET A 240 10.41 -11.03 -4.28
CA MET A 240 9.70 -11.69 -5.38
C MET A 240 8.36 -11.02 -5.67
N GLU A 241 7.58 -10.71 -4.62
CA GLU A 241 6.30 -10.01 -4.74
C GLU A 241 6.47 -8.67 -5.46
N GLU A 242 7.49 -7.89 -5.09
CA GLU A 242 7.74 -6.59 -5.70
C GLU A 242 8.22 -6.70 -7.16
N ILE A 243 9.05 -7.69 -7.50
CA ILE A 243 9.45 -7.97 -8.89
C ILE A 243 8.23 -8.32 -9.74
N ILE A 244 7.37 -9.21 -9.24
CA ILE A 244 6.20 -9.68 -9.96
C ILE A 244 5.25 -8.50 -10.22
N LYS A 245 4.97 -7.69 -9.18
CA LYS A 245 4.15 -6.47 -9.30
C LYS A 245 4.74 -5.46 -10.30
N LYS A 246 6.06 -5.26 -10.30
CA LYS A 246 6.75 -4.38 -11.26
C LYS A 246 6.60 -4.85 -12.70
N ARG A 247 6.74 -6.16 -12.97
CA ARG A 247 6.58 -6.72 -14.33
C ARG A 247 5.16 -6.56 -14.86
N SER A 248 4.15 -6.88 -14.05
CA SER A 248 2.74 -6.69 -14.45
C SER A 248 2.40 -5.22 -14.70
N SER A 249 2.90 -4.33 -13.85
CA SER A 249 2.70 -2.88 -14.01
C SER A 249 3.38 -2.35 -15.28
N ALA A 250 4.56 -2.85 -15.64
CA ALA A 250 5.27 -2.46 -16.85
C ALA A 250 4.52 -2.85 -18.14
N ALA A 251 3.90 -4.04 -18.17
CA ALA A 251 3.09 -4.48 -19.29
C ALA A 251 1.85 -3.58 -19.49
N ILE A 252 1.15 -3.25 -18.40
CA ILE A 252 0.00 -2.32 -18.43
C ILE A 252 0.44 -0.93 -18.91
N ARG A 253 1.58 -0.42 -18.42
CA ARG A 253 2.14 0.86 -18.89
C ARG A 253 2.42 0.84 -20.39
N LYS A 254 3.00 -0.25 -20.90
CA LYS A 254 3.32 -0.38 -22.32
C LYS A 254 2.06 -0.44 -23.21
N LEU A 255 0.97 -1.02 -22.70
CA LEU A 255 -0.33 -0.97 -23.36
C LEU A 255 -0.97 0.42 -23.31
N LEU A 256 -0.82 1.16 -22.20
CA LEU A 256 -1.32 2.53 -22.09
C LEU A 256 -0.53 3.50 -22.98
N ASP A 257 0.76 3.28 -23.18
CA ASP A 257 1.63 4.10 -24.04
C ASP A 257 1.36 3.90 -25.53
N LEU A 258 0.81 2.73 -25.91
CA LEU A 258 0.37 2.44 -27.28
C LEU A 258 -0.95 3.13 -27.65
N LYS A 259 -1.69 3.71 -26.69
CA LYS A 259 -2.89 4.49 -26.99
C LYS A 259 -2.44 5.85 -27.56
N PRO A 260 -2.84 6.23 -28.79
CA PRO A 260 -2.48 7.52 -29.36
C PRO A 260 -3.05 8.66 -28.51
N GLN A 261 -2.26 9.72 -28.31
CA GLN A 261 -2.62 10.85 -27.45
C GLN A 261 -3.46 11.90 -28.18
N THR A 262 -3.23 12.07 -29.48
CA THR A 262 -3.96 12.99 -30.34
C THR A 262 -4.50 12.24 -31.56
N ALA A 263 -5.61 12.75 -32.09
CA ALA A 263 -6.20 12.32 -33.34
C ALA A 263 -6.44 13.57 -34.19
N HIS A 264 -6.08 13.52 -35.47
CA HIS A 264 -6.51 14.52 -36.43
C HIS A 264 -7.92 14.15 -36.86
N VAL A 265 -8.87 15.04 -36.66
CA VAL A 265 -10.25 14.84 -37.10
C VAL A 265 -10.68 15.95 -38.05
N ILE A 266 -11.57 15.59 -38.97
CA ILE A 266 -12.24 16.53 -39.85
C ILE A 266 -13.60 16.87 -39.25
N ARG A 267 -13.84 18.14 -38.90
CA ARG A 267 -15.15 18.64 -38.43
C ARG A 267 -15.76 19.64 -39.39
N GLU A 268 -17.08 19.61 -39.53
CA GLU A 268 -17.82 20.68 -40.18
C GLU A 268 -17.85 21.91 -39.26
N VAL A 269 -17.29 23.03 -39.75
CA VAL A 269 -17.32 24.28 -39.00
C VAL A 269 -18.67 24.95 -39.26
N THR A 270 -19.52 25.01 -38.23
CA THR A 270 -20.68 25.92 -38.26
C THR A 270 -20.16 27.36 -38.17
N PRO A 271 -20.58 28.28 -39.06
CA PRO A 271 -20.06 29.64 -39.06
C PRO A 271 -20.33 30.32 -37.71
N SER A 272 -19.26 30.61 -36.97
CA SER A 272 -19.31 31.39 -35.73
C SER A 272 -19.42 32.88 -36.07
N PRO A 273 -20.33 33.64 -35.44
CA PRO A 273 -20.45 35.09 -35.66
C PRO A 273 -19.22 35.91 -35.21
N THR A 274 -18.25 35.29 -34.53
CA THR A 274 -17.20 36.00 -33.77
C THR A 274 -15.77 35.77 -34.30
N LEU A 275 -15.57 34.86 -35.24
CA LEU A 275 -14.22 34.54 -35.75
C LEU A 275 -14.17 34.70 -37.28
N PRO A 276 -13.20 35.46 -37.82
CA PRO A 276 -13.05 35.61 -39.26
C PRO A 276 -12.57 34.29 -39.89
N PRO A 277 -13.05 33.94 -41.09
CA PRO A 277 -12.63 32.72 -41.79
C PRO A 277 -11.13 32.80 -42.10
N ARG A 278 -10.37 31.83 -41.58
CA ARG A 278 -8.97 31.60 -41.94
C ARG A 278 -8.94 30.54 -43.04
N GLY A 279 -8.84 30.99 -44.29
CA GLY A 279 -8.76 30.12 -45.46
C GLY A 279 -9.69 30.59 -46.56
N GLY A 280 -9.13 31.00 -47.69
CA GLY A 280 -9.87 31.54 -48.83
C GLY A 280 -10.64 30.45 -49.57
N GLY A 281 -11.94 30.63 -49.68
CA GLY A 281 -12.86 29.81 -50.48
C GLY A 281 -14.29 30.10 -50.06
N GLY A 282 -15.16 30.43 -51.01
CA GLY A 282 -16.52 30.91 -50.80
C GLY A 282 -17.38 30.01 -49.90
N GLY A 283 -18.41 30.62 -49.32
CA GLY A 283 -19.28 30.03 -48.29
C GLY A 283 -19.92 28.68 -48.66
N TRP A 284 -20.55 28.12 -47.63
CA TRP A 284 -21.19 26.79 -47.52
C TRP A 284 -20.23 25.70 -47.01
N GLY A 285 -20.40 25.34 -45.73
CA GLY A 285 -19.93 24.07 -45.13
C GLY A 285 -18.47 23.70 -45.39
N GLY A 286 -17.53 24.36 -44.72
CA GLY A 286 -16.12 23.99 -44.77
C GLY A 286 -15.79 22.91 -43.75
N PHE A 287 -15.23 21.80 -44.22
CA PHE A 287 -14.55 20.81 -43.38
C PHE A 287 -13.19 21.39 -42.94
N GLN A 288 -12.92 21.45 -41.64
CA GLN A 288 -11.63 21.87 -41.09
C GLN A 288 -10.94 20.71 -40.37
N GLU A 289 -9.65 20.54 -40.64
CA GLU A 289 -8.77 19.62 -39.90
C GLU A 289 -8.42 20.24 -38.54
N ILE A 290 -8.71 19.50 -37.46
CA ILE A 290 -8.46 19.94 -36.09
C ILE A 290 -7.77 18.80 -35.35
N GLU A 291 -6.66 19.10 -34.67
CA GLU A 291 -6.02 18.15 -33.77
C GLU A 291 -6.73 18.18 -32.42
N ILE A 292 -7.30 17.04 -32.02
CA ILE A 292 -7.99 16.89 -30.75
C ILE A 292 -7.41 15.74 -29.93
N PRO A 293 -7.56 15.75 -28.60
CA PRO A 293 -7.23 14.59 -27.78
C PRO A 293 -7.96 13.35 -28.28
N ALA A 294 -7.27 12.21 -28.42
CA ALA A 294 -7.87 10.97 -28.94
C ALA A 294 -9.09 10.47 -28.12
N GLU A 295 -9.20 10.90 -26.87
CA GLU A 295 -10.32 10.59 -25.96
C GLU A 295 -11.58 11.43 -26.20
N SER A 296 -11.42 12.52 -26.95
CA SER A 296 -12.50 13.45 -27.30
C SER A 296 -13.05 13.24 -28.71
N VAL A 297 -12.54 12.23 -29.42
CA VAL A 297 -13.07 11.79 -30.71
C VAL A 297 -14.46 11.21 -30.50
N MET A 298 -15.47 11.80 -31.15
CA MET A 298 -16.84 11.31 -31.05
C MET A 298 -17.09 10.17 -32.05
N VAL A 299 -18.07 9.32 -31.74
CA VAL A 299 -18.59 8.34 -32.70
C VAL A 299 -19.11 9.11 -33.92
N ASP A 300 -18.70 8.71 -35.13
CA ASP A 300 -18.98 9.35 -36.43
C ASP A 300 -18.03 10.48 -36.91
N GLU A 301 -16.93 10.77 -36.21
CA GLU A 301 -15.88 11.67 -36.72
C GLU A 301 -14.90 10.96 -37.68
N ILE A 302 -14.51 11.62 -38.77
CA ILE A 302 -13.49 11.11 -39.70
C ILE A 302 -12.11 11.42 -39.11
N VAL A 303 -11.36 10.38 -38.75
CA VAL A 303 -9.97 10.46 -38.27
C VAL A 303 -9.02 10.29 -39.46
N ILE A 304 -8.02 11.17 -39.58
CA ILE A 304 -6.98 11.16 -40.64
C ILE A 304 -5.61 10.82 -40.06
#